data_AF-U7UVE1-F1
#
_entry.id   AF-U7UVE1-F1
#
_cell.length_a   1.000
_cell.length_b   1.000
_cell.length_c   1.000
_cell.angle_alpha   90.00
_cell.angle_beta   90.00
_cell.angle_gamma   90.00
#
_symmetry.space_group_name_H-M   'P 1'
#
loop_
_entity.id
_entity.type
_entity.pdbx_description
1 polymer ?
#
loop_
_entity_poly.entity_id
_entity_poly.type
_entity_poly.pdbx_seq_one_letter_code
_entity_poly.pdbx_strand_id
1 'polypeptide(L)'
;MTKTQLVNVFNTDEQDTVRNIFFLIGDMMSHREELMDSFNNINSKYYGKVTFEYSGFSILLKTSEIPQVLKFIAHKGIDIYSFFEVFKPV
;
A
#
# COMPACT_ATOMS: atom_id res chain seq x y z
N MET A 1 -24.73 2.73 4.89
CA MET A 1 -24.21 1.42 5.38
C MET A 1 -22.82 1.65 5.93
N THR A 2 -22.63 1.50 7.24
CA THR A 2 -21.30 1.56 7.85
C THR A 2 -20.56 0.28 7.48
N LYS A 3 -19.71 0.33 6.46
CA LYS A 3 -18.80 -0.77 6.12
C LYS A 3 -17.60 -0.65 7.05
N THR A 4 -17.61 -1.40 8.15
CA THR A 4 -16.43 -1.49 9.03
C THR A 4 -15.31 -2.18 8.27
N GLN A 5 -14.16 -1.50 8.10
CA GLN A 5 -12.97 -2.11 7.53
C GLN A 5 -12.25 -2.90 8.62
N LEU A 6 -12.18 -4.22 8.45
CA LEU A 6 -11.43 -5.07 9.35
C LEU A 6 -9.96 -5.07 8.94
N VAL A 7 -9.08 -4.85 9.92
CA VAL A 7 -7.63 -4.82 9.74
C VAL A 7 -7.05 -6.13 10.26
N ASN A 8 -6.25 -6.81 9.44
CA ASN A 8 -5.51 -7.99 9.88
C ASN A 8 -4.15 -7.56 10.46
N VAL A 9 -3.84 -8.04 11.67
CA VAL A 9 -2.52 -7.83 12.30
C VAL A 9 -1.66 -9.04 11.98
N PHE A 10 -0.45 -8.81 11.48
CA PHE A 10 0.50 -9.88 11.18
C PHE A 10 1.90 -9.52 11.68
N ASN A 11 2.65 -10.55 12.07
CA ASN A 11 4.05 -10.41 12.42
C ASN A 11 4.90 -10.40 11.13
N THR A 12 5.70 -9.36 10.93
CA THR A 12 6.58 -9.25 9.76
C THR A 12 7.73 -10.27 9.78
N ASP A 13 8.05 -10.81 10.96
CA ASP A 13 9.22 -11.68 11.17
C ASP A 13 8.91 -13.17 11.02
N GLU A 14 7.63 -13.56 11.00
CA GLU A 14 7.23 -14.97 11.03
C GLU A 14 7.34 -15.66 9.67
N GLN A 15 6.89 -15.01 8.58
CA GLN A 15 7.02 -15.54 7.21
C GLN A 15 7.02 -14.41 6.16
N ASP A 16 7.90 -14.54 5.16
CA ASP A 16 7.96 -13.66 3.98
C ASP A 16 6.82 -13.98 2.98
N THR A 17 5.58 -13.72 3.39
CA THR A 17 4.39 -14.02 2.59
C THR A 17 3.95 -12.83 1.74
N VAL A 18 3.34 -13.14 0.60
CA VAL A 18 2.67 -12.13 -0.23
C VAL A 18 1.35 -11.74 0.43
N ARG A 19 1.17 -10.44 0.66
CA ARG A 19 -0.02 -9.86 1.31
C ARG A 19 -0.53 -8.67 0.52
N ASN A 20 -1.83 -8.41 0.63
CA ASN A 20 -2.45 -7.22 0.06
C ASN A 20 -2.44 -6.10 1.12
N ILE A 21 -1.44 -5.23 1.04
CA ILE A 21 -1.23 -4.15 2.02
C ILE A 21 -1.83 -2.86 1.47
N PHE A 22 -2.67 -2.21 2.27
CA PHE A 22 -3.17 -0.87 2.02
C PHE A 22 -2.28 0.15 2.72
N PHE A 23 -1.90 1.21 1.99
CA PHE A 23 -1.18 2.37 2.49
C PHE A 23 -2.14 3.56 2.52
N LEU A 24 -2.41 4.10 3.71
CA LEU A 24 -3.19 5.31 3.92
C LEU A 24 -2.29 6.53 3.73
N ILE A 25 -2.62 7.35 2.74
CA ILE A 25 -1.84 8.54 2.35
C ILE A 25 -2.55 9.79 2.83
N GLY A 26 -1.83 10.68 3.51
CA GLY A 26 -2.40 11.88 4.13
C GLY A 26 -3.10 12.81 3.13
N ASP A 27 -2.40 13.12 2.02
CA ASP A 27 -2.93 13.92 0.91
C ASP A 27 -2.91 13.13 -0.40
N MET A 28 -3.75 12.11 -0.48
CA MET A 28 -3.81 11.23 -1.65
C MET A 28 -4.14 11.99 -2.94
N MET A 29 -4.96 13.04 -2.88
CA MET A 29 -5.40 13.77 -4.07
C MET A 29 -4.26 14.57 -4.72
N SER A 30 -3.41 15.21 -3.92
CA SER A 30 -2.25 15.95 -4.42
C SER A 30 -1.14 15.04 -4.94
N HIS A 31 -1.04 13.81 -4.43
CA HIS A 31 0.04 12.87 -4.77
C HIS A 31 -0.38 11.73 -5.70
N ARG A 32 -1.65 11.68 -6.12
CA ARG A 32 -2.21 10.55 -6.89
C ARG A 32 -1.42 10.24 -8.15
N GLU A 33 -1.25 11.23 -9.02
CA GLU A 33 -0.60 11.02 -10.33
C GLU A 33 0.85 10.60 -10.15
N GLU A 34 1.58 11.23 -9.22
CA GLU A 34 2.97 10.87 -8.92
C GLU A 34 3.09 9.42 -8.42
N LEU A 35 2.18 8.99 -7.55
CA LEU A 35 2.15 7.60 -7.07
C LEU A 35 1.75 6.63 -8.19
N MET A 36 0.78 6.98 -9.04
CA MET A 36 0.39 6.19 -10.20
C MET A 36 1.56 6.02 -11.17
N ASP A 37 2.27 7.08 -11.51
CA ASP A 37 3.46 7.05 -12.36
C ASP A 37 4.60 6.25 -11.75
N SER A 38 4.70 6.23 -10.42
CA SER A 38 5.74 5.48 -9.71
C SER A 38 5.46 3.98 -9.65
N PHE A 39 4.22 3.60 -9.33
CA PHE A 39 3.87 2.22 -9.04
C PHE A 39 3.27 1.47 -10.23
N ASN A 40 2.57 2.18 -11.13
CA ASN A 40 1.87 1.62 -12.28
C ASN A 40 2.58 1.86 -13.62
N ASN A 41 3.88 2.16 -13.58
CA ASN A 41 4.75 2.16 -14.75
C ASN A 41 5.18 0.73 -15.11
N ILE A 42 5.29 0.40 -16.39
CA ILE A 42 5.71 -0.93 -16.87
C ILE A 42 7.08 -1.40 -16.33
N ASN A 43 7.94 -0.46 -15.96
CA ASN A 43 9.26 -0.73 -15.38
C ASN A 43 9.23 -0.92 -13.86
N SER A 44 8.09 -0.67 -13.21
CA SER A 44 7.90 -0.89 -11.77
C SER A 44 7.74 -2.39 -11.50
N LYS A 45 8.43 -2.89 -10.47
CA LYS A 45 8.21 -4.27 -9.96
C LYS A 45 6.79 -4.52 -9.42
N TYR A 46 6.03 -3.44 -9.25
CA TYR A 46 4.67 -3.41 -8.77
C TYR A 46 3.62 -3.19 -9.87
N TYR A 47 4.05 -3.11 -11.13
CA TYR A 47 3.14 -2.96 -12.26
C TYR A 47 2.03 -4.01 -12.25
N GLY A 48 0.77 -3.57 -12.36
CA GLY A 48 -0.41 -4.44 -12.33
C GLY A 48 -0.74 -5.05 -10.95
N LYS A 49 0.00 -4.70 -9.89
CA LYS A 49 -0.22 -5.20 -8.51
C LYS A 49 -0.80 -4.13 -7.58
N VAL A 50 -1.09 -2.94 -8.09
CA VAL A 50 -1.53 -1.79 -7.31
C VAL A 50 -2.94 -1.38 -7.69
N THR A 51 -3.77 -1.16 -6.68
CA THR A 51 -5.12 -0.62 -6.81
C THR A 51 -5.20 0.70 -6.06
N PHE A 52 -5.48 1.78 -6.78
CA PHE A 52 -5.62 3.12 -6.20
C PHE A 52 -7.05 3.36 -5.71
N GLU A 53 -7.16 3.93 -4.53
CA GLU A 53 -8.42 4.27 -3.86
C GLU A 53 -8.41 5.76 -3.47
N TYR A 54 -9.51 6.25 -2.89
CA TYR A 54 -9.64 7.68 -2.58
C TYR A 54 -8.63 8.17 -1.53
N SER A 55 -8.37 7.38 -0.50
CA SER A 55 -7.50 7.76 0.63
C SER A 55 -6.11 7.12 0.60
N GLY A 56 -5.78 6.38 -0.45
CA GLY A 56 -4.55 5.60 -0.49
C GLY A 56 -4.52 4.58 -1.61
N PHE A 57 -3.75 3.53 -1.43
CA PHE A 57 -3.66 2.44 -2.39
C PHE A 57 -3.37 1.10 -1.74
N SER A 58 -3.89 0.04 -2.34
CA SER A 58 -3.58 -1.34 -2.03
C SER A 58 -2.48 -1.86 -2.96
N ILE A 59 -1.56 -2.67 -2.44
CA ILE A 59 -0.47 -3.27 -3.21
C ILE A 59 -0.22 -4.71 -2.76
N LEU A 60 -0.11 -5.61 -3.74
CA LEU A 60 0.28 -6.99 -3.51
C LEU A 60 1.82 -7.09 -3.45
N LEU A 61 2.36 -7.32 -2.25
CA LEU A 61 3.81 -7.36 -2.02
C LEU A 61 4.16 -8.38 -0.93
N LYS A 62 5.44 -8.77 -0.88
CA LYS A 62 5.94 -9.59 0.24
C LYS A 62 6.13 -8.74 1.49
N THR A 63 5.95 -9.32 2.68
CA THR A 63 6.16 -8.61 3.96
C THR A 63 7.54 -7.97 4.05
N SER A 64 8.59 -8.61 3.53
CA SER A 64 9.95 -8.04 3.46
C SER A 64 10.09 -6.80 2.56
N GLU A 65 9.14 -6.55 1.66
CA GLU A 65 9.15 -5.40 0.76
C GLU A 65 8.47 -4.16 1.35
N ILE A 66 7.68 -4.31 2.43
CA ILE A 66 6.98 -3.18 3.09
C ILE A 66 7.94 -2.03 3.43
N PRO A 67 9.11 -2.27 4.07
CA PRO A 67 10.04 -1.18 4.39
C PRO A 67 10.57 -0.44 3.16
N GLN A 68 10.68 -1.13 2.00
CA GLN A 68 11.14 -0.50 0.76
C GLN A 68 10.08 0.46 0.20
N VAL A 69 8.81 0.06 0.24
CA VAL A 69 7.67 0.90 -0.17
C VAL A 69 7.55 2.11 0.75
N LEU A 70 7.64 1.92 2.06
CA LEU A 70 7.62 3.02 3.03
C LEU A 70 8.74 4.03 2.75
N LYS A 71 9.98 3.57 2.58
CA LYS A 71 11.12 4.44 2.25
C LYS A 71 10.92 5.18 0.93
N PHE A 72 10.41 4.50 -0.09
CA PHE A 72 10.16 5.10 -1.40
C PHE A 72 9.18 6.26 -1.32
N ILE A 73 8.05 6.07 -0.63
CA ILE A 73 7.03 7.11 -0.46
C ILE A 73 7.56 8.25 0.41
N ALA A 74 8.25 7.92 1.52
CA ALA A 74 8.86 8.93 2.40
C ALA A 74 9.92 9.79 1.68
N HIS A 75 10.73 9.20 0.79
CA HIS A 75 11.71 9.97 -0.01
C HIS A 75 11.07 10.95 -1.00
N LYS A 76 9.81 10.76 -1.35
CA LYS A 76 9.03 11.70 -2.16
C LYS A 76 8.40 12.82 -1.33
N GLY A 77 8.61 12.82 0.00
CA GLY A 77 8.00 13.78 0.91
C GLY A 77 6.50 13.57 1.12
N ILE A 78 6.01 12.35 0.86
CA ILE A 78 4.59 12.01 1.00
C ILE A 78 4.35 11.38 2.37
N ASP A 79 3.40 11.94 3.13
CA ASP A 79 3.04 11.43 4.45
C ASP A 79 2.22 10.14 4.37
N ILE A 80 2.67 9.13 5.11
CA ILE A 80 1.98 7.84 5.28
C ILE A 80 1.38 7.83 6.68
N TYR A 81 0.05 7.80 6.78
CA TYR A 81 -0.63 7.84 8.08
C TYR A 81 -0.75 6.46 8.70
N SER A 82 -0.88 5.42 7.89
CA SER A 82 -0.95 4.04 8.34
C SER A 82 -0.71 3.08 7.18
N PHE A 83 -0.33 1.84 7.48
CA PHE A 83 -0.34 0.74 6.53
C PHE A 83 -0.87 -0.52 7.22
N PHE A 84 -1.66 -1.31 6.50
CA PHE A 84 -2.30 -2.49 7.09
C PHE A 84 -2.78 -3.47 6.02
N GLU A 85 -2.95 -4.74 6.39
CA GLU A 85 -3.60 -5.73 5.53
C GLU A 85 -5.12 -5.59 5.64
N VAL A 86 -5.78 -5.41 4.49
CA VAL A 86 -7.25 -5.35 4.43
C VAL A 86 -7.80 -6.76 4.52
N PHE A 87 -8.57 -7.04 5.58
CA PHE A 87 -9.27 -8.31 5.69
C PHE A 87 -10.38 -8.38 4.64
N LYS A 88 -10.27 -9.35 3.73
CA LYS A 88 -11.36 -9.70 2.81
C LYS A 88 -12.03 -10.96 3.36
N PRO A 89 -13.27 -10.87 3.88
CA PRO A 89 -14.03 -12.07 4.23
C PRO A 89 -14.18 -12.93 2.97
N VAL A 90 -13.88 -14.21 3.11
CA VAL A 90 -14.08 -15.24 2.08
C VAL A 90 -15.49 -15.80 2.21
#